data_AF-A0A2M9MAZ2-F1
#
_entry.id   AF-A0A2M9MAZ2-F1
#
_cell.length_a   1.000
_cell.length_b   1.000
_cell.length_c   1.000
_cell.angle_alpha   90.00
_cell.angle_beta   90.00
_cell.angle_gamma   90.00
#
_symmetry.space_group_name_H-M   'P 1'
#
loop_
_entity.id
_entity.type
_entity.pdbx_description
1 polymer ?
#
loop_
_entity_poly.entity_id
_entity_poly.type
_entity_poly.pdbx_seq_one_letter_code
_entity_poly.pdbx_strand_id
1 'polypeptide(L)'
;MAPSEITRAGILQAIAEHDQLGPEAFRGTYGYRAAATYVLVHEDRQYDSKAIAGVAHKFDFGTALKPSEFSGGLKHAVTWLRREGFTVVEPPRSFRRRVGDVRPGRSKSGAALHRPVLLLWAIGQAAAGAPRMRSWSTVRDAVAPLLEKYAQVEDGVDAARYPFWALVRDGLWNVEHGQQLTLTSMGRRPTAESLNRTDPGGGLPEEDYALLRSHPDAAAEAAAGLILRYFHPLPKGLLEDFGLHGLLAGRWADGLRPLLGETFKDRDAIWRAYGGQKMAGIGCLGDGILSVFADEKGPYADGRIPDTNWIAYVGDGLTGDQKIIDGNEAMATYQADCRPLRYWHKPHQGQFNFETWAVIVQRRRRWGVGSDGNWRREFLWVLAPVPSPERDTWPPEVFDALDIGKDVLHDDTDDYRPGDVDPEARDTSESDEDAYKRLAAKAEANAKRRGLLKKPTLADRYVRDPSARAAVIRRSTGNCESPECAGHPKERTTAGLPILQVDHVHDLAKGGPDAPWNMIALCPNCHALKTYGENKEKLRRVLSVTAKRLHNEALR
;
A
#
# COMPACT_ATOMS: atom_id res chain seq x y z
N MET A 1 8.06 -26.54 -27.52
CA MET A 1 7.06 -27.53 -27.08
C MET A 1 6.64 -27.16 -25.67
N ALA A 2 5.34 -27.09 -25.39
CA ALA A 2 4.88 -26.99 -24.00
C ALA A 2 5.37 -28.24 -23.25
N PRO A 3 5.85 -28.15 -22.00
CA PRO A 3 6.30 -29.33 -21.27
C PRO A 3 5.15 -30.33 -21.22
N SER A 4 5.44 -31.54 -21.68
CA SER A 4 4.54 -32.67 -21.71
C SER A 4 4.11 -33.03 -20.28
N GLU A 5 2.85 -33.42 -20.12
CA GLU A 5 2.20 -33.54 -18.82
C GLU A 5 2.74 -34.76 -18.04
N ILE A 6 3.13 -34.55 -16.78
CA ILE A 6 3.69 -35.58 -15.88
C ILE A 6 2.66 -36.65 -15.50
N THR A 7 3.11 -37.86 -15.18
CA THR A 7 2.26 -39.02 -14.86
C THR A 7 2.22 -39.30 -13.36
N ARG A 8 1.16 -39.98 -12.90
CA ARG A 8 1.07 -40.49 -11.53
C ARG A 8 2.29 -41.32 -11.11
N ALA A 9 2.85 -42.12 -12.01
CA ALA A 9 4.02 -42.95 -11.73
C ALA A 9 5.28 -42.10 -11.51
N GLY A 10 5.51 -41.10 -12.37
CA GLY A 10 6.61 -40.14 -12.21
C GLY A 10 6.50 -39.34 -10.90
N ILE A 11 5.28 -38.96 -10.50
CA ILE A 11 5.03 -38.28 -9.23
C ILE A 11 5.39 -39.17 -8.02
N LEU A 12 4.98 -40.44 -8.03
CA LEU A 12 5.33 -41.37 -6.94
C LEU A 12 6.85 -41.60 -6.84
N GLN A 13 7.55 -41.66 -7.97
CA GLN A 13 9.01 -41.78 -7.97
C GLN A 13 9.68 -40.51 -7.40
N ALA A 14 9.15 -39.33 -7.71
CA ALA A 14 9.61 -38.08 -7.12
C ALA A 14 9.36 -38.00 -5.60
N ILE A 15 8.23 -38.53 -5.12
CA ILE A 15 7.94 -38.65 -3.69
C ILE A 15 8.91 -39.62 -3.01
N ALA A 16 9.16 -40.78 -3.61
CA ALA A 16 10.11 -41.76 -3.08
C ALA A 16 11.54 -41.19 -3.01
N GLU A 17 11.97 -40.46 -4.05
CA GLU A 17 13.28 -39.80 -4.03
C GLU A 17 13.34 -38.69 -2.97
N HIS A 18 12.27 -37.91 -2.81
CA HIS A 18 12.15 -36.93 -1.73
C HIS A 18 12.28 -37.57 -0.35
N ASP A 19 11.65 -38.72 -0.13
CA ASP A 19 11.71 -39.44 1.14
C ASP A 19 13.08 -40.01 1.46
N GLN A 20 13.83 -40.43 0.44
CA GLN A 20 15.21 -40.91 0.59
C GLN A 20 16.20 -39.78 0.89
N LEU A 21 16.06 -38.64 0.20
CA LEU A 21 17.00 -37.51 0.34
C LEU A 21 16.67 -36.62 1.55
N GLY A 22 15.41 -36.54 1.92
CA GLY A 22 14.90 -35.55 2.86
C GLY A 22 14.67 -34.18 2.21
N PRO A 23 13.81 -33.33 2.84
CA PRO A 23 13.25 -32.14 2.19
C PRO A 23 14.28 -31.06 1.85
N GLU A 24 15.27 -30.81 2.71
CA GLU A 24 16.32 -29.81 2.45
C GLU A 24 17.26 -30.23 1.31
N ALA A 25 17.76 -31.46 1.34
CA ALA A 25 18.65 -31.98 0.32
C ALA A 25 17.94 -32.11 -1.05
N PHE A 26 16.68 -32.53 -1.06
CA PHE A 26 15.86 -32.57 -2.28
C PHE A 26 15.73 -31.17 -2.91
N ARG A 27 15.40 -30.16 -2.11
CA ARG A 27 15.32 -28.76 -2.56
C ARG A 27 16.66 -28.23 -3.08
N GLY A 28 17.73 -28.46 -2.34
CA GLY A 28 19.08 -28.04 -2.72
C GLY A 28 19.55 -28.67 -4.02
N THR A 29 19.32 -29.97 -4.20
CA THR A 29 19.70 -30.74 -5.39
C THR A 29 19.01 -30.23 -6.65
N TYR A 30 17.70 -29.94 -6.56
CA TYR A 30 16.89 -29.57 -7.71
C TYR A 30 16.68 -28.05 -7.86
N GLY A 31 17.28 -27.24 -6.97
CA GLY A 31 17.18 -25.78 -7.00
C GLY A 31 15.80 -25.22 -6.63
N TYR A 32 15.02 -25.97 -5.84
CA TYR A 32 13.71 -25.56 -5.36
C TYR A 32 13.79 -24.88 -3.98
N ARG A 33 12.71 -24.16 -3.64
CA ARG A 33 12.48 -23.61 -2.29
C ARG A 33 11.23 -24.25 -1.72
N ALA A 34 11.08 -24.18 -0.38
CA ALA A 34 9.85 -24.60 0.29
C ALA A 34 8.62 -23.96 -0.36
N ALA A 35 7.55 -24.74 -0.47
CA ALA A 35 6.29 -24.31 -1.02
C ALA A 35 5.62 -23.29 -0.09
N ALA A 36 5.31 -22.12 -0.65
CA ALA A 36 4.68 -21.03 0.09
C ALA A 36 3.15 -20.98 -0.05
N THR A 37 2.55 -21.84 -0.88
CA THR A 37 1.13 -21.69 -1.28
C THR A 37 0.38 -22.99 -1.51
N TYR A 38 1.03 -24.05 -1.98
CA TYR A 38 0.38 -25.35 -2.18
C TYR A 38 1.33 -26.47 -1.76
N VAL A 39 0.85 -27.39 -0.94
CA VAL A 39 1.55 -28.63 -0.59
C VAL A 39 0.77 -29.82 -1.15
N LEU A 40 1.51 -30.80 -1.67
CA LEU A 40 0.94 -32.09 -2.03
C LEU A 40 0.85 -32.93 -0.76
N VAL A 41 -0.29 -33.58 -0.53
CA VAL A 41 -0.53 -34.48 0.59
C VAL A 41 -0.60 -35.91 0.05
N HIS A 42 0.25 -36.78 0.57
CA HIS A 42 0.26 -38.20 0.23
C HIS A 42 0.65 -39.01 1.47
N GLU A 43 -0.19 -39.97 1.84
CA GLU A 43 -0.01 -40.83 3.02
C GLU A 43 0.28 -40.01 4.30
N ASP A 44 -0.55 -39.00 4.55
CA ASP A 44 -0.47 -38.06 5.70
C ASP A 44 0.82 -37.22 5.79
N ARG A 45 1.65 -37.22 4.73
CA ARG A 45 2.87 -36.42 4.62
C ARG A 45 2.70 -35.29 3.62
N GLN A 46 3.38 -34.17 3.88
CA GLN A 46 3.32 -32.97 3.04
C GLN A 46 4.60 -32.81 2.23
N TYR A 47 4.43 -32.46 0.96
CA TYR A 47 5.52 -32.29 0.00
C TYR A 47 5.39 -30.97 -0.76
N ASP A 48 6.53 -30.40 -1.14
CA ASP A 48 6.58 -29.17 -1.93
C ASP A 48 6.00 -29.41 -3.34
N SER A 49 4.76 -28.99 -3.57
CA SER A 49 4.01 -29.32 -4.80
C SER A 49 4.77 -29.01 -6.09
N LYS A 50 5.43 -27.85 -6.17
CA LYS A 50 6.20 -27.46 -7.36
C LYS A 50 7.47 -28.29 -7.53
N ALA A 51 8.14 -28.64 -6.43
CA ALA A 51 9.35 -29.43 -6.47
C ALA A 51 9.05 -30.86 -6.91
N ILE A 52 8.01 -31.48 -6.32
CA ILE A 52 7.54 -32.81 -6.73
C ILE A 52 7.14 -32.82 -8.21
N ALA A 53 6.35 -31.85 -8.67
CA ALA A 53 5.96 -31.80 -10.08
C ALA A 53 7.16 -31.61 -11.02
N GLY A 54 8.13 -30.78 -10.63
CA GLY A 54 9.33 -30.54 -11.44
C GLY A 54 10.26 -31.75 -11.53
N VAL A 55 10.38 -32.50 -10.43
CA VAL A 55 11.18 -33.73 -10.39
C VAL A 55 10.42 -34.89 -11.01
N ALA A 56 9.10 -34.96 -10.95
CA ALA A 56 8.30 -35.96 -11.66
C ALA A 56 8.58 -35.95 -13.17
N HIS A 57 8.79 -34.76 -13.75
CA HIS A 57 9.19 -34.61 -15.15
C HIS A 57 10.52 -35.31 -15.49
N LYS A 58 11.43 -35.47 -14.52
CA LYS A 58 12.67 -36.26 -14.68
C LYS A 58 12.36 -37.72 -14.98
N PHE A 59 11.39 -38.29 -14.28
CA PHE A 59 11.04 -39.70 -14.39
C PHE A 59 10.21 -39.99 -15.65
N ASP A 60 9.38 -39.04 -16.07
CA ASP A 60 8.57 -39.18 -17.27
C ASP A 60 9.34 -38.84 -18.56
N PHE A 61 10.24 -37.84 -18.52
CA PHE A 61 10.87 -37.25 -19.71
C PHE A 61 12.39 -37.13 -19.64
N GLY A 62 13.03 -37.74 -18.63
CA GLY A 62 14.48 -37.83 -18.49
C GLY A 62 15.19 -36.60 -17.90
N THR A 63 14.49 -35.48 -17.71
CA THR A 63 15.07 -34.24 -17.14
C THR A 63 14.14 -33.57 -16.14
N ALA A 64 14.67 -33.18 -14.97
CA ALA A 64 13.91 -32.41 -13.98
C ALA A 64 13.74 -30.97 -14.48
N LEU A 65 12.54 -30.42 -14.34
CA LEU A 65 12.32 -28.99 -14.57
C LEU A 65 12.92 -28.18 -13.44
N LYS A 66 13.40 -26.97 -13.75
CA LYS A 66 13.78 -25.93 -12.78
C LYS A 66 12.59 -25.02 -12.46
N PRO A 67 12.61 -24.29 -11.32
CA PRO A 67 11.51 -23.40 -10.95
C PRO A 67 11.12 -22.37 -12.02
N SER A 68 12.08 -21.90 -12.83
CA SER A 68 11.90 -20.92 -13.90
C SER A 68 11.28 -21.48 -15.19
N GLU A 69 11.25 -22.80 -15.35
CA GLU A 69 10.83 -23.47 -16.60
C GLU A 69 9.32 -23.79 -16.63
N PHE A 70 8.59 -23.47 -15.56
CA PHE A 70 7.14 -23.59 -15.54
C PHE A 70 6.49 -22.40 -16.26
N SER A 71 6.03 -22.61 -17.49
CA SER A 71 5.34 -21.61 -18.32
C SER A 71 4.08 -20.99 -17.68
N GLY A 72 3.46 -21.68 -16.71
CA GLY A 72 2.30 -21.21 -15.93
C GLY A 72 2.55 -21.10 -14.41
N GLY A 73 3.82 -21.16 -13.98
CA GLY A 73 4.20 -21.08 -12.57
C GLY A 73 3.60 -22.20 -11.69
N LEU A 74 3.37 -21.89 -10.41
CA LEU A 74 2.91 -22.84 -9.39
C LEU A 74 1.53 -23.46 -9.69
N LYS A 75 0.61 -22.69 -10.30
CA LYS A 75 -0.73 -23.18 -10.65
C LYS A 75 -0.68 -24.32 -11.67
N HIS A 76 0.27 -24.28 -12.61
CA HIS A 76 0.44 -25.33 -13.60
C HIS A 76 0.87 -26.66 -12.94
N ALA A 77 1.84 -26.61 -12.02
CA ALA A 77 2.25 -27.77 -11.23
C ALA A 77 1.08 -28.37 -10.44
N VAL A 78 0.27 -27.52 -9.79
CA VAL A 78 -0.91 -27.97 -9.04
C VAL A 78 -1.94 -28.65 -9.95
N THR A 79 -2.18 -28.13 -11.15
CA THR A 79 -3.09 -28.73 -12.12
C THR A 79 -2.64 -30.14 -12.51
N TRP A 80 -1.35 -30.33 -12.81
CA TRP A 80 -0.80 -31.66 -13.12
C TRP A 80 -1.00 -32.64 -11.97
N LEU A 81 -0.60 -32.25 -10.76
CA LEU A 81 -0.71 -33.12 -9.58
C LEU A 81 -2.16 -33.53 -9.28
N ARG A 82 -3.10 -32.57 -9.35
CA ARG A 82 -4.53 -32.84 -9.12
C ARG A 82 -5.13 -33.76 -10.18
N ARG A 83 -4.72 -33.58 -11.44
CA ARG A 83 -5.18 -34.43 -12.55
C ARG A 83 -4.80 -35.89 -12.33
N GLU A 84 -3.60 -36.14 -11.84
CA GLU A 84 -3.08 -37.48 -11.54
C GLU A 84 -3.63 -38.05 -10.21
N GLY A 85 -4.64 -37.41 -9.61
CA GLY A 85 -5.37 -37.90 -8.45
C GLY A 85 -4.72 -37.59 -7.10
N PHE A 86 -3.72 -36.70 -7.04
CA PHE A 86 -3.13 -36.29 -5.76
C PHE A 86 -3.90 -35.15 -5.12
N THR A 87 -4.02 -35.21 -3.80
CA THR A 87 -4.59 -34.13 -2.99
C THR A 87 -3.55 -33.02 -2.86
N VAL A 88 -3.88 -31.83 -3.38
CA VAL A 88 -3.05 -30.64 -3.23
C VAL A 88 -3.84 -29.58 -2.47
N VAL A 89 -3.38 -29.28 -1.27
CA VAL A 89 -4.03 -28.33 -0.35
C VAL A 89 -3.21 -27.05 -0.26
N GLU A 90 -3.89 -25.93 -0.02
CA GLU A 90 -3.19 -24.76 0.51
C GLU A 90 -2.82 -25.07 1.96
N PRO A 91 -1.58 -24.81 2.41
CA PRO A 91 -1.27 -24.92 3.82
C PRO A 91 -2.19 -23.96 4.59
N PRO A 92 -2.55 -24.31 5.84
CA PRO A 92 -3.41 -23.45 6.65
C PRO A 92 -2.79 -22.05 6.74
N ARG A 93 -3.62 -21.03 6.52
CA ARG A 93 -3.18 -19.65 6.62
C ARG A 93 -2.65 -19.39 8.03
N SER A 94 -1.51 -18.71 8.14
CA SER A 94 -0.95 -18.32 9.43
C SER A 94 -1.97 -17.53 10.26
N PHE A 95 -1.85 -17.57 11.59
CA PHE A 95 -2.70 -16.78 12.49
C PHE A 95 -2.76 -15.31 12.07
N ARG A 96 -1.58 -14.70 11.84
CA ARG A 96 -1.46 -13.33 11.33
C ARG A 96 -2.29 -13.10 10.07
N ARG A 97 -2.21 -14.01 9.09
CA ARG A 97 -2.95 -13.88 7.83
C ARG A 97 -4.46 -13.98 8.07
N ARG A 98 -4.91 -14.92 8.91
CA ARG A 98 -6.34 -15.06 9.26
C ARG A 98 -6.87 -13.81 9.96
N VAL A 99 -6.14 -13.26 10.94
CA VAL A 99 -6.48 -11.97 11.59
C VAL A 99 -6.51 -10.82 10.57
N GLY A 100 -5.54 -10.79 9.65
CA GLY A 100 -5.50 -9.84 8.54
C GLY A 100 -6.68 -9.91 7.58
N ASP A 101 -7.18 -11.13 7.34
CA ASP A 101 -8.32 -11.40 6.45
C ASP A 101 -9.68 -11.02 7.09
N VAL A 102 -9.75 -10.82 8.41
CA VAL A 102 -10.94 -10.27 9.08
C VAL A 102 -11.19 -8.86 8.56
N ARG A 103 -12.17 -8.70 7.66
CA ARG A 103 -12.62 -7.41 7.11
C ARG A 103 -14.12 -7.23 7.40
N PRO A 104 -14.53 -6.27 8.24
CA PRO A 104 -15.92 -5.94 8.46
C PRO A 104 -16.65 -5.63 7.15
N GLY A 105 -17.91 -6.02 7.06
CA GLY A 105 -18.80 -5.44 6.06
C GLY A 105 -18.98 -3.94 6.32
N ARG A 106 -19.19 -3.15 5.26
CA ARG A 106 -19.61 -1.75 5.39
C ARG A 106 -21.08 -1.70 5.81
N SER A 107 -21.40 -1.00 6.90
CA SER A 107 -22.77 -0.67 7.30
C SER A 107 -23.04 0.82 7.02
N LYS A 108 -24.31 1.27 7.16
CA LYS A 108 -24.67 2.69 7.08
C LYS A 108 -24.05 3.54 8.20
N SER A 109 -23.64 2.94 9.31
CA SER A 109 -23.04 3.60 10.48
C SER A 109 -21.52 3.44 10.60
N GLY A 110 -20.87 2.76 9.65
CA GLY A 110 -19.42 2.52 9.65
C GLY A 110 -19.05 1.05 9.50
N ALA A 111 -17.84 0.67 9.94
CA ALA A 111 -17.39 -0.71 9.92
C ALA A 111 -18.12 -1.54 10.99
N ALA A 112 -18.59 -2.75 10.65
CA ALA A 112 -19.18 -3.66 11.63
C ALA A 112 -18.12 -4.27 12.58
N LEU A 113 -17.84 -3.60 13.71
CA LEU A 113 -16.72 -3.89 14.62
C LEU A 113 -16.87 -5.15 15.49
N HIS A 114 -17.98 -5.87 15.40
CA HIS A 114 -18.28 -7.07 16.19
C HIS A 114 -17.14 -8.10 16.23
N ARG A 115 -16.64 -8.49 15.04
CA ARG A 115 -15.57 -9.51 14.91
C ARG A 115 -14.23 -9.01 15.48
N PRO A 116 -13.75 -7.80 15.10
CA PRO A 116 -12.57 -7.19 15.73
C PRO A 116 -12.65 -7.11 17.26
N VAL A 117 -13.80 -6.74 17.83
CA VAL A 117 -13.98 -6.64 19.29
C VAL A 117 -13.79 -8.00 19.97
N LEU A 118 -14.51 -9.05 19.53
CA LEU A 118 -14.35 -10.38 20.14
C LEU A 118 -12.91 -10.90 20.01
N LEU A 119 -12.30 -10.72 18.83
CA LEU A 119 -10.95 -11.19 18.57
C LEU A 119 -9.90 -10.44 19.41
N LEU A 120 -10.04 -9.12 19.54
CA LEU A 120 -9.14 -8.31 20.35
C LEU A 120 -9.24 -8.66 21.83
N TRP A 121 -10.46 -8.92 22.33
CA TRP A 121 -10.69 -9.39 23.70
C TRP A 121 -10.03 -10.76 23.91
N ALA A 122 -10.21 -11.69 22.97
CA ALA A 122 -9.63 -13.03 23.05
C ALA A 122 -8.10 -13.01 23.07
N ILE A 123 -7.46 -12.12 22.30
CA ILE A 123 -6.00 -11.92 22.34
C ILE A 123 -5.56 -11.43 23.71
N GLY A 124 -6.27 -10.45 24.29
CA GLY A 124 -5.98 -9.96 25.65
C GLY A 124 -6.13 -11.05 26.72
N GLN A 125 -7.19 -11.87 26.64
CA GLN A 125 -7.38 -13.01 27.53
C GLN A 125 -6.25 -14.04 27.41
N ALA A 126 -5.84 -14.39 26.18
CA ALA A 126 -4.74 -15.31 25.95
C ALA A 126 -3.42 -14.76 26.50
N ALA A 127 -3.11 -13.49 26.23
CA ALA A 127 -1.91 -12.83 26.76
C ALA A 127 -1.87 -12.84 28.30
N ALA A 128 -3.02 -12.62 28.95
CA ALA A 128 -3.17 -12.69 30.40
C ALA A 128 -3.15 -14.12 30.99
N GLY A 129 -3.12 -15.16 30.15
CA GLY A 129 -3.10 -16.56 30.59
C GLY A 129 -4.46 -17.09 31.07
N ALA A 130 -5.56 -16.45 30.66
CA ALA A 130 -6.90 -16.94 30.97
C ALA A 130 -7.20 -18.27 30.22
N PRO A 131 -8.13 -19.11 30.71
CA PRO A 131 -8.47 -20.38 30.05
C PRO A 131 -8.84 -20.21 28.57
N ARG A 132 -8.31 -21.10 27.71
CA ARG A 132 -8.53 -21.06 26.24
C ARG A 132 -10.02 -21.08 25.87
N MET A 133 -10.78 -21.99 26.49
CA MET A 133 -12.21 -22.15 26.28
C MET A 133 -12.97 -21.60 27.47
N ARG A 134 -14.02 -20.81 27.20
CA ARG A 134 -14.90 -20.23 28.22
C ARG A 134 -16.35 -20.39 27.80
N SER A 135 -17.25 -20.55 28.76
CA SER A 135 -18.68 -20.71 28.48
C SER A 135 -19.22 -19.50 27.71
N TRP A 136 -20.22 -19.73 26.85
CA TRP A 136 -20.90 -18.68 26.10
C TRP A 136 -21.38 -17.55 27.02
N SER A 137 -21.98 -17.88 28.17
CA SER A 137 -22.41 -16.95 29.21
C SER A 137 -21.27 -16.02 29.66
N THR A 138 -20.10 -16.59 29.97
CA THR A 138 -18.91 -15.83 30.39
C THR A 138 -18.40 -14.92 29.28
N VAL A 139 -18.33 -15.42 28.04
CA VAL A 139 -17.87 -14.63 26.89
C VAL A 139 -18.85 -13.49 26.59
N ARG A 140 -20.16 -13.78 26.57
CA ARG A 140 -21.23 -12.83 26.33
C ARG A 140 -21.17 -11.67 27.32
N ASP A 141 -21.10 -11.96 28.62
CA ASP A 141 -21.15 -10.94 29.66
C ASP A 141 -19.86 -10.09 29.71
N ALA A 142 -18.72 -10.68 29.33
CA ALA A 142 -17.46 -9.94 29.23
C ALA A 142 -17.38 -9.06 27.97
N VAL A 143 -17.95 -9.51 26.84
CA VAL A 143 -17.80 -8.85 25.54
C VAL A 143 -18.95 -7.89 25.23
N ALA A 144 -20.14 -8.09 25.79
CA ALA A 144 -21.30 -7.21 25.57
C ALA A 144 -21.00 -5.73 25.90
N PRO A 145 -20.41 -5.37 27.07
CA PRO A 145 -20.06 -3.98 27.37
C PRO A 145 -19.02 -3.39 26.39
N LEU A 146 -18.09 -4.23 25.89
CA LEU A 146 -17.09 -3.81 24.91
C LEU A 146 -17.72 -3.53 23.55
N LEU A 147 -18.71 -4.32 23.14
CA LEU A 147 -19.47 -4.08 21.92
C LEU A 147 -20.28 -2.79 22.02
N GLU A 148 -20.99 -2.58 23.13
CA GLU A 148 -21.74 -1.34 23.36
C GLU A 148 -20.83 -0.11 23.30
N LYS A 149 -19.70 -0.16 24.02
CA LYS A 149 -18.76 0.97 24.12
C LYS A 149 -18.00 1.24 22.82
N TYR A 150 -17.46 0.21 22.17
CA TYR A 150 -16.51 0.37 21.06
C TYR A 150 -17.10 0.07 19.67
N ALA A 151 -18.13 -0.76 19.59
CA ALA A 151 -18.86 -1.03 18.34
C ALA A 151 -20.16 -0.22 18.22
N GLN A 152 -20.53 0.57 19.24
CA GLN A 152 -21.71 1.43 19.27
C GLN A 152 -23.01 0.67 18.93
N VAL A 153 -23.14 -0.54 19.47
CA VAL A 153 -24.37 -1.33 19.36
C VAL A 153 -25.26 -1.06 20.57
N GLU A 154 -26.58 -1.06 20.37
CA GLU A 154 -27.55 -0.81 21.45
C GLU A 154 -27.69 -2.00 22.40
N ASP A 155 -27.66 -3.23 21.88
CA ASP A 155 -27.77 -4.48 22.65
C ASP A 155 -26.49 -5.29 22.47
N GLY A 156 -25.53 -5.14 23.39
CA GLY A 156 -24.27 -5.86 23.36
C GLY A 156 -24.44 -7.38 23.51
N VAL A 157 -25.48 -7.80 24.22
CA VAL A 157 -25.79 -9.21 24.50
C VAL A 157 -26.24 -9.93 23.23
N ASP A 158 -27.19 -9.37 22.46
CA ASP A 158 -27.55 -9.95 21.15
C ASP A 158 -26.39 -9.84 20.16
N ALA A 159 -25.68 -8.71 20.17
CA ALA A 159 -24.58 -8.44 19.27
C ALA A 159 -23.43 -9.45 19.42
N ALA A 160 -23.13 -9.91 20.64
CA ALA A 160 -22.08 -10.89 20.92
C ALA A 160 -22.29 -12.25 20.23
N ARG A 161 -23.54 -12.60 19.90
CA ARG A 161 -23.85 -13.88 19.22
C ARG A 161 -23.25 -13.96 17.83
N TYR A 162 -23.22 -12.84 17.12
CA TYR A 162 -22.72 -12.79 15.75
C TYR A 162 -21.22 -13.14 15.65
N PRO A 163 -20.30 -12.42 16.33
CA PRO A 163 -18.88 -12.72 16.21
C PRO A 163 -18.51 -14.07 16.84
N PHE A 164 -19.22 -14.51 17.89
CA PHE A 164 -18.99 -15.83 18.53
C PHE A 164 -19.17 -17.00 17.55
N TRP A 165 -20.04 -16.84 16.55
CA TRP A 165 -20.20 -17.85 15.50
C TRP A 165 -19.47 -17.51 14.19
N ALA A 166 -19.41 -16.23 13.82
CA ALA A 166 -18.82 -15.82 12.56
C ALA A 166 -17.31 -16.09 12.50
N LEU A 167 -16.59 -15.90 13.63
CA LEU A 167 -15.15 -16.15 13.68
C LEU A 167 -14.78 -17.64 13.51
N VAL A 168 -15.73 -18.57 13.68
CA VAL A 168 -15.52 -19.98 13.37
C VAL A 168 -15.24 -20.18 11.88
N ARG A 169 -16.00 -19.48 11.02
CA ARG A 169 -15.78 -19.53 9.56
C ARG A 169 -14.52 -18.80 9.13
N ASP A 170 -14.10 -17.80 9.91
CA ASP A 170 -12.82 -17.11 9.72
C ASP A 170 -11.63 -17.98 10.19
N GLY A 171 -11.91 -19.16 10.78
CA GLY A 171 -10.91 -20.07 11.31
C GLY A 171 -10.18 -19.52 12.54
N LEU A 172 -10.80 -18.58 13.27
CA LEU A 172 -10.21 -17.87 14.42
C LEU A 172 -10.96 -18.16 15.73
N TRP A 173 -11.94 -19.07 15.70
CA TRP A 173 -12.74 -19.43 16.86
C TRP A 173 -13.22 -20.87 16.78
N ASN A 174 -13.24 -21.55 17.92
CA ASN A 174 -13.82 -22.88 18.09
C ASN A 174 -15.01 -22.78 19.04
N VAL A 175 -16.06 -23.57 18.77
CA VAL A 175 -17.23 -23.71 19.63
C VAL A 175 -17.43 -25.19 19.93
N GLU A 176 -17.35 -25.56 21.21
CA GLU A 176 -17.63 -26.91 21.68
C GLU A 176 -19.08 -27.28 21.44
N HIS A 177 -19.31 -28.54 21.07
CA HIS A 177 -20.65 -29.08 20.80
C HIS A 177 -21.46 -28.25 19.79
N GLY A 178 -20.80 -27.55 18.86
CA GLY A 178 -21.46 -26.66 17.90
C GLY A 178 -22.53 -27.35 17.03
N GLN A 179 -22.45 -28.67 16.81
CA GLN A 179 -23.48 -29.43 16.08
C GLN A 179 -24.82 -29.52 16.84
N GLN A 180 -24.82 -29.32 18.16
CA GLN A 180 -26.02 -29.39 18.99
C GLN A 180 -26.80 -28.06 19.01
N LEU A 181 -26.24 -27.00 18.42
CA LEU A 181 -26.84 -25.68 18.41
C LEU A 181 -27.91 -25.56 17.31
N THR A 182 -29.08 -25.04 17.68
CA THR A 182 -30.11 -24.67 16.70
C THR A 182 -29.75 -23.36 16.02
N LEU A 183 -29.65 -23.38 14.69
CA LEU A 183 -29.36 -22.18 13.89
C LEU A 183 -30.62 -21.37 13.60
N THR A 184 -30.45 -20.07 13.32
CA THR A 184 -31.54 -19.23 12.80
C THR A 184 -32.02 -19.73 11.43
N SER A 185 -33.19 -19.26 10.99
CA SER A 185 -33.80 -19.67 9.71
C SER A 185 -32.89 -19.50 8.48
N MET A 186 -31.94 -18.56 8.52
CA MET A 186 -30.95 -18.37 7.46
C MET A 186 -29.62 -19.13 7.67
N GLY A 187 -29.50 -19.94 8.71
CA GLY A 187 -28.30 -20.73 9.02
C GLY A 187 -27.05 -19.88 9.34
N ARG A 188 -27.22 -18.58 9.60
CA ARG A 188 -26.10 -17.63 9.70
C ARG A 188 -25.48 -17.55 11.10
N ARG A 189 -26.27 -17.83 12.15
CA ARG A 189 -25.83 -17.88 13.56
C ARG A 189 -26.77 -18.77 14.39
N PRO A 190 -26.33 -19.31 15.54
CA PRO A 190 -27.19 -19.97 16.52
C PRO A 190 -28.29 -19.04 17.07
N THR A 191 -29.43 -19.60 17.49
CA THR A 191 -30.46 -18.84 18.22
C THR A 191 -29.99 -18.47 19.63
N ALA A 192 -30.50 -17.37 20.18
CA ALA A 192 -30.17 -16.95 21.55
C ALA A 192 -30.59 -18.02 22.57
N GLU A 193 -31.79 -18.58 22.40
CA GLU A 193 -32.31 -19.67 23.24
C GLU A 193 -31.37 -20.89 23.23
N SER A 194 -30.91 -21.32 22.05
CA SER A 194 -30.03 -22.48 21.96
C SER A 194 -28.67 -22.25 22.61
N LEU A 195 -28.08 -21.06 22.42
CA LEU A 195 -26.80 -20.72 23.05
C LEU A 195 -26.93 -20.63 24.57
N ASN A 196 -27.98 -19.98 25.07
CA ASN A 196 -28.20 -19.83 26.50
C ASN A 196 -28.52 -21.16 27.20
N ARG A 197 -29.21 -22.09 26.51
CA ARG A 197 -29.53 -23.42 27.06
C ARG A 197 -28.34 -24.36 27.07
N THR A 198 -27.55 -24.39 25.99
CA THR A 198 -26.40 -25.30 25.86
C THR A 198 -25.15 -24.77 26.56
N ASP A 199 -25.01 -23.44 26.66
CA ASP A 199 -23.85 -22.71 27.20
C ASP A 199 -22.48 -23.23 26.72
N PRO A 200 -22.28 -23.39 25.40
CA PRO A 200 -21.10 -24.06 24.87
C PRO A 200 -19.82 -23.29 25.16
N GLY A 201 -18.71 -24.01 25.36
CA GLY A 201 -17.38 -23.42 25.40
C GLY A 201 -16.99 -22.79 24.07
N GLY A 202 -16.51 -21.55 24.09
CA GLY A 202 -15.96 -20.85 22.94
C GLY A 202 -14.57 -20.30 23.22
N GLY A 203 -13.70 -20.30 22.21
CA GLY A 203 -12.33 -19.83 22.38
C GLY A 203 -11.49 -19.86 21.11
N LEU A 204 -10.25 -19.40 21.22
CA LEU A 204 -9.28 -19.46 20.12
C LEU A 204 -8.94 -20.93 19.76
N PRO A 205 -8.57 -21.20 18.49
CA PRO A 205 -7.96 -22.46 18.11
C PRO A 205 -6.73 -22.78 18.97
N GLU A 206 -6.48 -24.07 19.20
CA GLU A 206 -5.45 -24.53 20.14
C GLU A 206 -4.04 -24.02 19.78
N GLU A 207 -3.66 -24.15 18.50
CA GLU A 207 -2.37 -23.67 17.99
C GLU A 207 -2.22 -22.14 18.13
N ASP A 208 -3.30 -21.39 17.89
CA ASP A 208 -3.28 -19.93 18.01
C ASP A 208 -3.17 -19.48 19.47
N TYR A 209 -3.92 -20.13 20.36
CA TYR A 209 -3.80 -19.86 21.80
C TYR A 209 -2.39 -20.18 22.31
N ALA A 210 -1.82 -21.32 21.91
CA ALA A 210 -0.46 -21.69 22.27
C ALA A 210 0.57 -20.69 21.72
N LEU A 211 0.42 -20.24 20.48
CA LEU A 211 1.25 -19.19 19.87
C LEU A 211 1.20 -17.90 20.70
N LEU A 212 0.01 -17.39 21.00
CA LEU A 212 -0.16 -16.15 21.77
C LEU A 212 0.38 -16.24 23.20
N ARG A 213 0.33 -17.44 23.82
CA ARG A 213 0.89 -17.70 25.15
C ARG A 213 2.41 -17.77 25.16
N SER A 214 3.01 -18.29 24.10
CA SER A 214 4.45 -18.53 24.02
C SER A 214 5.22 -17.37 23.39
N HIS A 215 4.57 -16.56 22.56
CA HIS A 215 5.18 -15.47 21.78
C HIS A 215 4.39 -14.17 21.99
N PRO A 216 4.74 -13.37 23.03
CA PRO A 216 4.06 -12.10 23.31
C PRO A 216 4.11 -11.09 22.16
N ASP A 217 5.16 -11.14 21.34
CA ASP A 217 5.31 -10.33 20.13
C ASP A 217 4.24 -10.65 19.07
N ALA A 218 3.86 -11.92 18.91
CA ALA A 218 2.77 -12.32 18.02
C ALA A 218 1.41 -11.79 18.53
N ALA A 219 1.19 -11.78 19.84
CA ALA A 219 0.01 -11.19 20.46
C ALA A 219 -0.03 -9.67 20.28
N ALA A 220 1.11 -9.01 20.51
CA ALA A 220 1.24 -7.56 20.33
C ALA A 220 1.01 -7.16 18.87
N GLU A 221 1.57 -7.89 17.91
CA GLU A 221 1.38 -7.63 16.48
C GLU A 221 -0.09 -7.77 16.07
N ALA A 222 -0.75 -8.85 16.47
CA ALA A 222 -2.14 -9.09 16.13
C ALA A 222 -3.07 -8.03 16.74
N ALA A 223 -2.86 -7.69 18.02
CA ALA A 223 -3.63 -6.66 18.71
C ALA A 223 -3.41 -5.27 18.09
N ALA A 224 -2.14 -4.88 17.89
CA ALA A 224 -1.79 -3.60 17.27
C ALA A 224 -2.34 -3.49 15.84
N GLY A 225 -2.33 -4.58 15.07
CA GLY A 225 -2.92 -4.62 13.73
C GLY A 225 -4.43 -4.37 13.74
N LEU A 226 -5.15 -4.97 14.68
CA LEU A 226 -6.58 -4.72 14.86
C LEU A 226 -6.86 -3.29 15.34
N ILE A 227 -6.05 -2.76 16.27
CA ILE A 227 -6.16 -1.38 16.77
C ILE A 227 -6.00 -0.39 15.61
N LEU A 228 -4.94 -0.48 14.82
CA LEU A 228 -4.72 0.41 13.67
C LEU A 228 -5.87 0.34 12.65
N ARG A 229 -6.38 -0.85 12.40
CA ARG A 229 -7.39 -1.05 11.33
C ARG A 229 -8.80 -0.67 11.73
N TYR A 230 -9.13 -0.72 13.02
CA TYR A 230 -10.53 -0.65 13.46
C TYR A 230 -10.80 0.33 14.60
N PHE A 231 -9.76 0.69 15.33
CA PHE A 231 -9.84 1.56 16.49
C PHE A 231 -8.81 2.69 16.39
N HIS A 232 -8.51 3.15 15.17
CA HIS A 232 -7.71 4.35 14.97
C HIS A 232 -8.66 5.56 14.86
N PRO A 233 -8.45 6.66 15.61
CA PRO A 233 -7.44 6.82 16.66
C PRO A 233 -7.76 5.99 17.90
N LEU A 234 -6.73 5.57 18.63
CA LEU A 234 -6.87 4.72 19.84
C LEU A 234 -7.81 5.39 20.86
N PRO A 235 -8.98 4.80 21.15
CA PRO A 235 -9.88 5.32 22.17
C PRO A 235 -9.28 5.18 23.58
N LYS A 236 -9.52 6.17 24.43
CA LYS A 236 -9.10 6.13 25.84
C LYS A 236 -9.73 4.92 26.56
N GLY A 237 -8.93 4.22 27.36
CA GLY A 237 -9.38 3.05 28.12
C GLY A 237 -9.42 1.74 27.33
N LEU A 238 -9.19 1.76 26.01
CA LEU A 238 -9.30 0.55 25.19
C LEU A 238 -8.29 -0.52 25.63
N LEU A 239 -7.05 -0.15 25.93
CA LEU A 239 -6.06 -1.16 26.33
C LEU A 239 -6.41 -1.80 27.67
N GLU A 240 -6.96 -1.04 28.60
CA GLU A 240 -7.40 -1.52 29.92
C GLU A 240 -8.61 -2.46 29.78
N ASP A 241 -9.66 -2.01 29.08
CA ASP A 241 -10.92 -2.74 28.92
C ASP A 241 -10.73 -4.09 28.22
N PHE A 242 -9.78 -4.17 27.29
CA PHE A 242 -9.46 -5.41 26.56
C PHE A 242 -8.39 -6.28 27.25
N GLY A 243 -7.81 -5.84 28.37
CA GLY A 243 -6.74 -6.57 29.06
C GLY A 243 -5.39 -6.54 28.32
N LEU A 244 -5.16 -5.52 27.48
CA LEU A 244 -3.96 -5.33 26.66
C LEU A 244 -2.96 -4.34 27.25
N HIS A 245 -3.30 -3.65 28.35
CA HIS A 245 -2.42 -2.65 28.96
C HIS A 245 -1.03 -3.23 29.27
N GLY A 246 -0.93 -4.41 29.91
CA GLY A 246 0.36 -5.05 30.19
C GLY A 246 1.18 -5.42 28.95
N LEU A 247 0.54 -5.52 27.77
CA LEU A 247 1.17 -5.87 26.50
C LEU A 247 1.54 -4.64 25.66
N LEU A 248 0.76 -3.55 25.74
CA LEU A 248 0.80 -2.43 24.79
C LEU A 248 0.83 -1.01 25.42
N ALA A 249 0.88 -0.87 26.74
CA ALA A 249 0.72 0.44 27.43
C ALA A 249 1.76 1.53 27.09
N GLY A 250 2.91 1.16 26.54
CA GLY A 250 3.92 2.14 26.10
C GLY A 250 3.53 2.78 24.78
N ARG A 251 3.87 2.10 23.68
CA ARG A 251 3.45 2.45 22.33
C ARG A 251 2.84 1.23 21.69
N TRP A 252 1.52 1.22 21.52
CA TRP A 252 0.83 0.08 20.93
C TRP A 252 1.32 -0.19 19.50
N ALA A 253 1.78 0.85 18.80
CA ALA A 253 2.33 0.74 17.46
C ALA A 253 3.66 -0.05 17.40
N ASP A 254 4.42 -0.17 18.49
CA ASP A 254 5.69 -0.91 18.51
C ASP A 254 5.49 -2.43 18.31
N GLY A 255 4.26 -2.92 18.52
CA GLY A 255 3.86 -4.28 18.17
C GLY A 255 3.77 -4.55 16.67
N LEU A 256 3.65 -3.51 15.83
CA LEU A 256 3.48 -3.67 14.38
C LEU A 256 4.78 -4.10 13.70
N ARG A 257 4.63 -4.91 12.64
CA ARG A 257 5.71 -5.27 11.72
C ARG A 257 5.35 -4.91 10.27
N PRO A 258 6.32 -4.64 9.37
CA PRO A 258 7.76 -4.50 9.62
C PRO A 258 8.09 -3.33 10.55
N LEU A 259 9.29 -3.35 11.14
CA LEU A 259 9.91 -2.20 11.76
C LEU A 259 10.37 -1.20 10.68
N LEU A 260 10.35 0.08 11.03
CA LEU A 260 10.90 1.13 10.17
C LEU A 260 12.36 0.85 9.83
N GLY A 261 12.70 1.00 8.55
CA GLY A 261 14.04 0.74 8.03
C GLY A 261 14.33 -0.72 7.66
N GLU A 262 13.42 -1.67 7.92
CA GLU A 262 13.62 -3.05 7.46
C GLU A 262 13.74 -3.11 5.93
N THR A 263 14.79 -3.79 5.45
CA THR A 263 15.16 -3.83 4.03
C THR A 263 14.95 -5.21 3.40
N PHE A 264 14.48 -5.23 2.15
CA PHE A 264 14.25 -6.43 1.37
C PHE A 264 14.72 -6.23 -0.07
N LYS A 265 15.37 -7.26 -0.62
CA LYS A 265 15.88 -7.23 -2.00
C LYS A 265 14.81 -6.89 -3.04
N ASP A 266 13.62 -7.47 -2.90
CA ASP A 266 12.55 -7.38 -3.88
C ASP A 266 11.16 -7.59 -3.23
N ARG A 267 10.10 -7.35 -4.03
CA ARG A 267 8.69 -7.55 -3.63
C ARG A 267 8.38 -8.99 -3.22
N ASP A 268 9.10 -9.98 -3.75
CA ASP A 268 8.90 -11.39 -3.44
C ASP A 268 9.42 -11.74 -2.05
N ALA A 269 10.55 -11.15 -1.62
CA ALA A 269 11.05 -11.25 -0.26
C ALA A 269 10.09 -10.63 0.77
N ILE A 270 9.55 -9.43 0.49
CA ILE A 270 8.53 -8.79 1.33
C ILE A 270 7.29 -9.66 1.43
N TRP A 271 6.80 -10.19 0.30
CA TRP A 271 5.63 -11.06 0.28
C TRP A 271 5.84 -12.36 1.06
N ARG A 272 7.04 -12.95 1.05
CA ARG A 272 7.32 -14.13 1.89
C ARG A 272 7.35 -13.79 3.38
N ALA A 273 7.95 -12.66 3.74
CA ALA A 273 8.05 -12.24 5.14
C ALA A 273 6.71 -11.80 5.70
N TYR A 274 5.91 -11.07 4.91
CA TYR A 274 4.69 -10.44 5.40
C TYR A 274 3.39 -10.81 4.71
N GLY A 275 3.40 -11.66 3.68
CA GLY A 275 2.22 -12.04 2.94
C GLY A 275 1.56 -10.86 2.21
N GLY A 276 0.26 -10.99 1.95
CA GLY A 276 -0.52 -9.94 1.29
C GLY A 276 -0.37 -9.92 -0.23
N GLN A 277 -0.59 -8.75 -0.84
CA GLN A 277 -0.53 -8.60 -2.29
C GLN A 277 0.91 -8.39 -2.78
N LYS A 278 1.38 -9.28 -3.65
CA LYS A 278 2.77 -9.29 -4.15
C LYS A 278 3.03 -8.23 -5.22
N MET A 279 2.08 -8.05 -6.15
CA MET A 279 2.35 -7.33 -7.41
C MET A 279 1.82 -5.89 -7.44
N ALA A 280 0.73 -5.60 -6.74
CA ALA A 280 0.11 -4.28 -6.79
C ALA A 280 1.00 -3.21 -6.12
N GLY A 281 1.05 -2.01 -6.71
CA GLY A 281 1.70 -0.85 -6.09
C GLY A 281 1.00 -0.40 -4.80
N ILE A 282 -0.30 -0.61 -4.72
CA ILE A 282 -1.14 -0.32 -3.55
C ILE A 282 -1.80 -1.61 -3.09
N GLY A 283 -1.57 -2.02 -1.85
CA GLY A 283 -2.17 -3.25 -1.33
C GLY A 283 -1.88 -3.52 0.12
N CYS A 284 -2.70 -4.37 0.74
CA CYS A 284 -2.47 -4.78 2.12
C CYS A 284 -1.41 -5.88 2.21
N LEU A 285 -0.58 -5.83 3.25
CA LEU A 285 0.22 -6.98 3.69
C LEU A 285 -0.69 -8.03 4.37
N GLY A 286 -0.08 -9.11 4.86
CA GLY A 286 -0.75 -10.21 5.54
C GLY A 286 -1.57 -9.81 6.75
N ASP A 287 -1.20 -8.73 7.43
CA ASP A 287 -1.91 -8.13 8.58
C ASP A 287 -3.14 -7.27 8.20
N GLY A 288 -3.38 -7.05 6.91
CA GLY A 288 -4.51 -6.25 6.43
C GLY A 288 -4.31 -4.73 6.50
N ILE A 289 -3.13 -4.25 6.87
CA ILE A 289 -2.79 -2.81 6.86
C ILE A 289 -2.31 -2.42 5.46
N LEU A 290 -2.79 -1.29 4.95
CA LEU A 290 -2.47 -0.79 3.62
C LEU A 290 -0.99 -0.42 3.52
N SER A 291 -0.38 -0.79 2.41
CA SER A 291 0.99 -0.46 2.05
C SER A 291 1.01 0.05 0.61
N VAL A 292 1.80 1.09 0.38
CA VAL A 292 2.10 1.60 -0.95
C VAL A 292 3.57 1.37 -1.25
N PHE A 293 3.90 1.06 -2.49
CA PHE A 293 5.25 0.70 -2.91
C PHE A 293 5.68 1.61 -4.06
N ALA A 294 6.70 2.42 -3.81
CA ALA A 294 7.39 3.24 -4.80
C ALA A 294 8.72 2.58 -5.20
N ASP A 295 8.91 2.35 -6.49
CA ASP A 295 10.19 1.89 -7.08
C ASP A 295 10.66 2.98 -8.02
N GLU A 296 11.89 3.50 -7.86
CA GLU A 296 12.42 4.54 -8.75
C GLU A 296 12.57 4.08 -10.21
N LYS A 297 12.61 2.75 -10.46
CA LYS A 297 12.52 2.16 -11.82
C LYS A 297 11.10 1.77 -12.21
N GLY A 298 10.12 2.04 -11.35
CA GLY A 298 8.72 1.75 -11.57
C GLY A 298 8.16 2.54 -12.75
N PRO A 299 6.94 2.19 -13.20
CA PRO A 299 6.28 2.89 -14.29
C PRO A 299 5.90 4.34 -13.94
N TYR A 300 5.99 4.72 -12.67
CA TYR A 300 5.54 6.00 -12.15
C TYR A 300 6.70 6.79 -11.56
N ALA A 301 6.66 8.11 -11.78
CA ALA A 301 7.59 9.06 -11.18
C ALA A 301 7.16 9.41 -9.75
N ASP A 302 6.98 8.39 -8.91
CA ASP A 302 6.72 8.58 -7.48
C ASP A 302 7.96 9.20 -6.83
N GLY A 303 7.76 10.15 -5.92
CA GLY A 303 8.92 10.78 -5.29
C GLY A 303 8.57 11.82 -4.24
N ARG A 304 9.63 12.39 -3.66
CA ARG A 304 9.49 13.51 -2.73
C ARG A 304 9.09 14.76 -3.49
N ILE A 305 8.12 15.50 -2.95
CA ILE A 305 7.78 16.83 -3.42
C ILE A 305 8.98 17.73 -3.10
N PRO A 306 9.59 18.40 -4.09
CA PRO A 306 10.77 19.23 -3.88
C PRO A 306 10.60 20.23 -2.74
N ASP A 307 11.69 20.50 -2.02
CA ASP A 307 11.73 21.40 -0.85
C ASP A 307 10.93 20.91 0.37
N THR A 308 10.42 19.68 0.33
CA THR A 308 9.75 19.02 1.45
C THR A 308 10.18 17.56 1.57
N ASN A 309 9.83 16.91 2.68
CA ASN A 309 9.87 15.46 2.79
C ASN A 309 8.51 14.81 2.44
N TRP A 310 7.52 15.53 1.92
CA TRP A 310 6.22 14.94 1.57
C TRP A 310 6.32 14.16 0.25
N ILE A 311 5.41 13.22 0.05
CA ILE A 311 5.46 12.28 -1.08
C ILE A 311 4.34 12.59 -2.04
N ALA A 312 4.66 12.63 -3.33
CA ALA A 312 3.72 12.57 -4.42
C ALA A 312 3.69 11.13 -4.93
N TYR A 313 2.57 10.44 -4.73
CA TYR A 313 2.40 9.03 -5.08
C TYR A 313 1.29 8.85 -6.11
N VAL A 314 1.61 8.25 -7.26
CA VAL A 314 0.66 8.02 -8.35
C VAL A 314 -0.29 6.89 -8.01
N GLY A 315 -1.57 7.04 -8.37
CA GLY A 315 -2.62 6.08 -8.05
C GLY A 315 -2.52 4.73 -8.77
N ASP A 316 -3.42 3.83 -8.40
CA ASP A 316 -3.53 2.49 -8.99
C ASP A 316 -4.25 2.50 -10.35
N GLY A 317 -3.93 1.52 -11.20
CA GLY A 317 -4.36 1.39 -12.59
C GLY A 317 -3.25 1.76 -13.56
N LEU A 318 -2.84 0.81 -14.42
CA LEU A 318 -1.67 0.90 -15.31
C LEU A 318 -1.98 1.48 -16.71
N THR A 319 -3.22 1.41 -17.15
CA THR A 319 -3.68 1.92 -18.46
C THR A 319 -5.03 2.60 -18.33
N GLY A 320 -5.30 3.56 -19.21
CA GLY A 320 -6.53 4.36 -19.21
C GLY A 320 -6.73 5.22 -17.96
N ASP A 321 -7.81 6.00 -17.96
CA ASP A 321 -8.12 6.89 -16.84
C ASP A 321 -8.36 6.13 -15.53
N GLN A 322 -7.65 6.53 -14.49
CA GLN A 322 -7.75 5.91 -13.18
C GLN A 322 -9.09 6.21 -12.51
N LYS A 323 -9.63 5.20 -11.82
CA LYS A 323 -10.91 5.23 -11.11
C LYS A 323 -10.70 4.94 -9.63
N ILE A 324 -11.65 5.34 -8.78
CA ILE A 324 -11.68 4.97 -7.35
C ILE A 324 -12.19 3.52 -7.24
N ILE A 325 -11.33 2.58 -7.63
CA ILE A 325 -11.51 1.13 -7.51
C ILE A 325 -10.19 0.53 -6.99
N ASP A 326 -10.24 -0.71 -6.52
CA ASP A 326 -9.07 -1.47 -6.08
C ASP A 326 -8.16 -0.67 -5.12
N GLY A 327 -6.89 -0.44 -5.47
CA GLY A 327 -5.95 0.31 -4.63
C GLY A 327 -6.41 1.74 -4.33
N ASN A 328 -6.98 2.44 -5.32
CA ASN A 328 -7.47 3.81 -5.13
C ASN A 328 -8.69 3.88 -4.21
N GLU A 329 -9.53 2.85 -4.18
CA GLU A 329 -10.63 2.77 -3.21
C GLU A 329 -10.09 2.61 -1.78
N ALA A 330 -9.05 1.79 -1.60
CA ALA A 330 -8.39 1.64 -0.31
C ALA A 330 -7.73 2.95 0.15
N MET A 331 -7.02 3.65 -0.74
CA MET A 331 -6.45 4.97 -0.46
C MET A 331 -7.53 6.00 -0.09
N ALA A 332 -8.64 6.04 -0.83
CA ALA A 332 -9.76 6.93 -0.51
C ALA A 332 -10.35 6.64 0.88
N THR A 333 -10.48 5.36 1.26
CA THR A 333 -10.93 4.96 2.59
C THR A 333 -9.94 5.43 3.67
N TYR A 334 -8.64 5.24 3.45
CA TYR A 334 -7.61 5.69 4.39
C TYR A 334 -7.55 7.22 4.53
N GLN A 335 -7.81 7.95 3.44
CA GLN A 335 -7.94 9.41 3.48
C GLN A 335 -9.13 9.85 4.33
N ALA A 336 -10.32 9.28 4.12
CA ALA A 336 -11.54 9.61 4.85
C ALA A 336 -11.42 9.32 6.36
N ASP A 337 -10.72 8.23 6.70
CA ASP A 337 -10.49 7.81 8.09
C ASP A 337 -9.27 8.50 8.73
N CYS A 338 -8.54 9.34 7.99
CA CYS A 338 -7.25 9.92 8.39
C CYS A 338 -6.30 8.85 8.96
N ARG A 339 -6.26 7.68 8.31
CA ARG A 339 -5.52 6.51 8.78
C ARG A 339 -4.14 6.43 8.11
N PRO A 340 -3.07 6.16 8.87
CA PRO A 340 -1.75 6.02 8.31
C PRO A 340 -1.59 4.67 7.61
N LEU A 341 -0.76 4.66 6.57
CA LEU A 341 -0.39 3.51 5.77
C LEU A 341 1.13 3.37 5.74
N ARG A 342 1.63 2.21 5.30
CA ARG A 342 3.07 1.99 5.15
C ARG A 342 3.53 2.51 3.79
N TYR A 343 4.57 3.33 3.76
CA TYR A 343 5.26 3.72 2.54
C TYR A 343 6.55 2.91 2.39
N TRP A 344 6.59 2.08 1.36
CA TRP A 344 7.77 1.34 0.95
C TRP A 344 8.44 2.03 -0.21
N HIS A 345 9.76 2.12 -0.16
CA HIS A 345 10.54 2.77 -1.20
C HIS A 345 11.75 1.94 -1.58
N LYS A 346 12.05 1.91 -2.88
CA LYS A 346 13.26 1.31 -3.43
C LYS A 346 14.00 2.34 -4.29
N PRO A 347 15.16 2.83 -3.81
CA PRO A 347 15.97 3.73 -4.61
C PRO A 347 16.63 2.99 -5.78
N HIS A 348 17.10 3.74 -6.77
CA HIS A 348 17.77 3.22 -7.95
C HIS A 348 18.97 2.33 -7.55
N GLN A 349 18.99 1.09 -8.05
CA GLN A 349 19.99 0.06 -7.70
C GLN A 349 20.03 -0.32 -6.20
N GLY A 350 19.05 0.10 -5.41
CA GLY A 350 18.91 -0.25 -4.01
C GLY A 350 17.94 -1.40 -3.73
N GLN A 351 17.63 -1.55 -2.44
CA GLN A 351 16.66 -2.51 -1.91
C GLN A 351 15.38 -1.79 -1.49
N PHE A 352 14.26 -2.49 -1.48
CA PHE A 352 13.06 -1.96 -0.83
C PHE A 352 13.34 -1.79 0.65
N ASN A 353 12.85 -0.70 1.24
CA ASN A 353 12.82 -0.52 2.67
C ASN A 353 11.45 0.00 3.11
N PHE A 354 11.00 -0.41 4.29
CA PHE A 354 9.83 0.21 4.92
C PHE A 354 10.28 1.56 5.49
N GLU A 355 10.15 2.60 4.68
CA GLU A 355 10.82 3.88 4.94
C GLU A 355 10.11 4.70 6.02
N THR A 356 8.79 4.79 5.93
CA THR A 356 8.00 5.63 6.82
C THR A 356 6.55 5.19 6.88
N TRP A 357 5.90 5.44 8.01
CA TRP A 357 4.45 5.60 8.01
C TRP A 357 4.09 6.91 7.31
N ALA A 358 2.94 6.96 6.64
CA ALA A 358 2.47 8.17 6.00
C ALA A 358 0.94 8.26 6.07
N VAL A 359 0.41 9.48 6.10
CA VAL A 359 -1.03 9.76 6.04
C VAL A 359 -1.36 10.53 4.77
N ILE A 360 -2.51 10.24 4.16
CA ILE A 360 -2.98 10.92 2.96
C ILE A 360 -3.55 12.28 3.37
N VAL A 361 -2.91 13.36 2.94
CA VAL A 361 -3.29 14.74 3.29
C VAL A 361 -3.99 15.46 2.15
N GLN A 362 -3.81 15.03 0.91
CA GLN A 362 -4.49 15.59 -0.24
C GLN A 362 -4.58 14.57 -1.38
N ARG A 363 -5.64 14.63 -2.18
CA ARG A 363 -5.81 13.86 -3.41
C ARG A 363 -6.01 14.80 -4.59
N ARG A 364 -5.24 14.58 -5.65
CA ARG A 364 -5.32 15.37 -6.88
C ARG A 364 -5.54 14.46 -8.09
N ARG A 365 -5.92 15.05 -9.22
CA ARG A 365 -5.96 14.40 -10.53
C ARG A 365 -5.07 15.17 -11.50
N ARG A 366 -4.24 14.43 -12.24
CA ARG A 366 -3.20 14.95 -13.14
C ARG A 366 -3.21 14.18 -14.46
N TRP A 367 -2.60 14.75 -15.48
CA TRP A 367 -2.21 14.02 -16.69
C TRP A 367 -0.91 13.27 -16.44
N GLY A 368 -0.89 11.98 -16.80
CA GLY A 368 0.29 11.14 -16.84
C GLY A 368 0.23 10.18 -18.03
N VAL A 369 1.25 9.33 -18.16
CA VAL A 369 1.38 8.36 -19.25
C VAL A 369 1.26 6.95 -18.67
N GLY A 370 0.35 6.16 -19.22
CA GLY A 370 0.17 4.77 -18.83
C GLY A 370 1.30 3.85 -19.29
N SER A 371 1.30 2.60 -18.84
CA SER A 371 2.27 1.60 -19.28
C SER A 371 2.11 1.22 -20.76
N ASP A 372 1.00 1.61 -21.38
CA ASP A 372 0.70 1.49 -22.80
C ASP A 372 1.24 2.67 -23.64
N GLY A 373 1.90 3.64 -23.00
CA GLY A 373 2.42 4.84 -23.67
C GLY A 373 1.35 5.90 -23.95
N ASN A 374 0.10 5.67 -23.56
CA ASN A 374 -0.99 6.61 -23.81
C ASN A 374 -1.17 7.59 -22.65
N TRP A 375 -1.52 8.82 -22.98
CA TRP A 375 -1.94 9.81 -22.01
C TRP A 375 -3.25 9.42 -21.33
N ARG A 376 -3.34 9.73 -20.04
CA ARG A 376 -4.48 9.39 -19.18
C ARG A 376 -4.57 10.32 -17.99
N ARG A 377 -5.74 10.33 -17.36
CA ARG A 377 -5.95 10.95 -16.06
C ARG A 377 -5.58 9.98 -14.95
N GLU A 378 -4.69 10.39 -14.07
CA GLU A 378 -4.24 9.62 -12.92
C GLU A 378 -4.40 10.39 -11.62
N PHE A 379 -4.53 9.66 -10.51
CA PHE A 379 -4.53 10.26 -9.19
C PHE A 379 -3.11 10.57 -8.75
N LEU A 380 -2.96 11.69 -8.05
CA LEU A 380 -1.78 12.03 -7.28
C LEU A 380 -2.17 12.10 -5.81
N TRP A 381 -1.74 11.12 -5.03
CA TRP A 381 -1.91 11.05 -3.59
C TRP A 381 -0.75 11.78 -2.92
N VAL A 382 -1.04 12.86 -2.22
CA VAL A 382 -0.04 13.58 -1.42
C VAL A 382 0.00 12.94 -0.03
N LEU A 383 1.14 12.37 0.32
CA LEU A 383 1.35 11.67 1.59
C LEU A 383 2.30 12.47 2.47
N ALA A 384 1.89 12.73 3.71
CA ALA A 384 2.74 13.31 4.73
C ALA A 384 3.36 12.19 5.60
N PRO A 385 4.70 12.09 5.68
CA PRO A 385 5.36 11.14 6.57
C PRO A 385 5.03 11.41 8.03
N VAL A 386 4.82 10.35 8.81
CA VAL A 386 4.63 10.40 10.25
C VAL A 386 5.52 9.37 10.95
N PRO A 387 6.01 9.63 12.18
CA PRO A 387 6.94 8.72 12.85
C PRO A 387 6.32 7.36 13.19
N SER A 388 5.05 7.35 13.62
CA SER A 388 4.31 6.13 13.91
C SER A 388 2.81 6.34 13.62
N PRO A 389 2.00 5.27 13.68
CA PRO A 389 0.55 5.39 13.63
C PRO A 389 -0.10 6.14 14.79
N GLU A 390 0.63 6.43 15.86
CA GLU A 390 0.12 7.15 17.03
C GLU A 390 0.03 8.65 16.73
N ARG A 391 -1.17 9.21 16.80
CA ARG A 391 -1.43 10.59 16.38
C ARG A 391 -0.69 11.63 17.19
N ASP A 392 -0.44 11.39 18.47
CA ASP A 392 0.35 12.29 19.32
C ASP A 392 1.82 12.42 18.88
N THR A 393 2.32 11.50 18.07
CA THR A 393 3.66 11.60 17.45
C THR A 393 3.68 12.45 16.17
N TRP A 394 2.51 12.88 15.66
CA TRP A 394 2.44 13.54 14.35
C TRP A 394 2.84 15.02 14.44
N PRO A 395 3.64 15.53 13.48
CA PRO A 395 3.98 16.95 13.45
C PRO A 395 2.74 17.86 13.24
N PRO A 396 2.70 19.08 13.81
CA PRO A 396 1.58 20.01 13.65
C PRO A 396 1.19 20.29 12.19
N GLU A 397 2.18 20.40 11.29
CA GLU A 397 1.96 20.64 9.86
C GLU A 397 1.16 19.53 9.16
N VAL A 398 1.15 18.31 9.71
CA VAL A 398 0.33 17.21 9.20
C VAL A 398 -1.13 17.44 9.58
N PHE A 399 -1.41 17.86 10.81
CA PHE A 399 -2.78 18.16 11.26
C PHE A 399 -3.38 19.33 10.49
N ASP A 400 -2.62 20.41 10.30
CA ASP A 400 -3.05 21.57 9.52
C ASP A 400 -3.52 21.16 8.10
N ALA A 401 -2.86 20.18 7.49
CA ALA A 401 -3.23 19.69 6.17
C ALA A 401 -4.38 18.70 6.15
N LEU A 402 -4.50 17.83 7.16
CA LEU A 402 -5.63 16.91 7.29
C LEU A 402 -6.96 17.65 7.45
N ASP A 403 -6.96 18.76 8.19
CA ASP A 403 -8.16 19.57 8.41
C ASP A 403 -8.68 20.24 7.12
N ILE A 404 -7.79 20.51 6.17
CA ILE A 404 -8.12 21.21 4.91
C ILE A 404 -8.40 20.23 3.76
N GLY A 405 -7.64 19.14 3.66
CA GLY A 405 -7.62 18.26 2.49
C GLY A 405 -8.57 17.05 2.53
N LYS A 406 -9.40 16.93 3.58
CA LYS A 406 -10.29 15.77 3.75
C LYS A 406 -11.34 15.70 2.64
N ASP A 407 -11.38 14.56 1.95
CA ASP A 407 -12.36 14.18 0.90
C ASP A 407 -12.47 15.10 -0.33
N VAL A 408 -11.57 16.07 -0.49
CA VAL A 408 -11.53 16.94 -1.68
C VAL A 408 -10.64 16.32 -2.77
N LEU A 409 -11.16 16.24 -4.00
CA LEU A 409 -10.36 15.96 -5.20
C LEU A 409 -10.00 17.29 -5.87
N HIS A 410 -8.70 17.57 -5.98
CA HIS A 410 -8.20 18.70 -6.78
C HIS A 410 -7.94 18.24 -8.21
N ASP A 411 -8.79 18.63 -9.17
CA ASP A 411 -8.57 18.26 -10.56
C ASP A 411 -7.72 19.32 -11.27
N ASP A 412 -6.47 18.96 -11.56
CA ASP A 412 -5.53 19.83 -12.26
C ASP A 412 -5.54 19.57 -13.78
N THR A 413 -6.32 18.59 -14.26
CA THR A 413 -6.35 18.22 -15.68
C THR A 413 -7.03 19.26 -16.57
N ASP A 414 -7.79 20.18 -15.97
CA ASP A 414 -8.40 21.34 -16.63
C ASP A 414 -7.41 22.51 -16.81
N ASP A 415 -6.27 22.47 -16.13
CA ASP A 415 -5.32 23.59 -16.09
C ASP A 415 -4.25 23.49 -17.20
N TYR A 416 -4.07 22.31 -17.79
CA TYR A 416 -3.09 22.03 -18.85
C TYR A 416 -3.49 20.79 -19.65
N ARG A 417 -2.86 20.58 -20.81
CA ARG A 417 -3.07 19.42 -21.70
C ARG A 417 -1.80 18.57 -21.81
N PRO A 418 -1.92 17.29 -22.19
CA PRO A 418 -0.79 16.45 -22.62
C PRO A 418 0.18 17.15 -23.57
N GLY A 419 -0.35 17.73 -24.66
CA GLY A 419 0.43 18.45 -25.68
C GLY A 419 1.16 19.70 -25.16
N ASP A 420 0.82 20.20 -23.96
CA ASP A 420 1.47 21.35 -23.34
C ASP A 420 2.84 20.99 -22.72
N VAL A 421 3.06 19.72 -22.39
CA VAL A 421 4.31 19.23 -21.80
C VAL A 421 5.08 18.29 -22.73
N ASP A 422 4.39 17.66 -23.68
CA ASP A 422 4.95 16.74 -24.65
C ASP A 422 4.58 17.16 -26.09
N PRO A 423 5.56 17.58 -26.90
CA PRO A 423 5.31 17.96 -28.29
C PRO A 423 4.69 16.86 -29.16
N GLU A 424 4.94 15.59 -28.88
CA GLU A 424 4.40 14.47 -29.67
C GLU A 424 2.89 14.24 -29.40
N ALA A 425 2.39 14.76 -28.28
CA ALA A 425 1.00 14.68 -27.86
C ALA A 425 0.16 15.92 -28.25
N ARG A 426 0.67 16.79 -29.11
CA ARG A 426 -0.05 18.00 -29.57
C ARG A 426 -1.22 17.59 -30.47
N ASP A 427 -2.43 17.85 -29.99
CA ASP A 427 -3.70 17.57 -30.67
C ASP A 427 -4.40 18.84 -31.17
N THR A 428 -3.81 20.02 -30.95
CA THR A 428 -4.36 21.31 -31.36
C THR A 428 -3.46 22.02 -32.37
N SER A 429 -4.06 22.90 -33.18
CA SER A 429 -3.33 23.86 -34.04
C SER A 429 -2.94 25.14 -33.30
N GLU A 430 -3.02 25.15 -31.96
CA GLU A 430 -2.67 26.28 -31.11
C GLU A 430 -1.17 26.57 -31.22
N SER A 431 -0.81 27.85 -31.42
CA SER A 431 0.59 28.26 -31.46
C SER A 431 1.26 28.11 -30.09
N ASP A 432 2.59 28.02 -30.05
CA ASP A 432 3.31 27.98 -28.76
C ASP A 432 3.10 29.27 -27.94
N GLU A 433 2.86 30.40 -28.62
CA GLU A 433 2.56 31.69 -28.00
C GLU A 433 1.17 31.73 -27.36
N ASP A 434 0.13 31.27 -28.08
CA ASP A 434 -1.24 31.21 -27.55
C ASP A 434 -1.34 30.20 -26.41
N ALA A 435 -0.70 29.04 -26.56
CA ALA A 435 -0.61 28.04 -25.50
C ALA A 435 0.09 28.62 -24.26
N TYR A 436 1.18 29.37 -24.45
CA TYR A 436 1.86 30.08 -23.36
C TYR A 436 0.93 31.06 -22.64
N LYS A 437 0.22 31.92 -23.39
CA LYS A 437 -0.72 32.92 -22.83
C LYS A 437 -1.81 32.25 -21.99
N ARG A 438 -2.41 31.17 -22.49
CA ARG A 438 -3.41 30.36 -21.77
C ARG A 438 -2.85 29.76 -20.47
N LEU A 439 -1.70 29.11 -20.54
CA LEU A 439 -1.07 28.44 -19.40
C LEU A 439 -0.60 29.46 -18.34
N ALA A 440 -0.03 30.58 -18.77
CA ALA A 440 0.42 31.65 -17.87
C ALA A 440 -0.75 32.29 -17.12
N ALA A 441 -1.86 32.59 -17.81
CA ALA A 441 -3.06 33.13 -17.18
C ALA A 441 -3.62 32.18 -16.10
N LYS A 442 -3.60 30.87 -16.39
CA LYS A 442 -4.07 29.84 -15.44
C LYS A 442 -3.14 29.73 -14.22
N ALA A 443 -1.83 29.67 -14.45
CA ALA A 443 -0.82 29.64 -13.40
C ALA A 443 -0.91 30.87 -12.48
N GLU A 444 -1.08 32.06 -13.03
CA GLU A 444 -1.23 33.29 -12.23
C GLU A 444 -2.52 33.32 -11.42
N ALA A 445 -3.64 32.86 -11.99
CA ALA A 445 -4.89 32.72 -11.27
C ALA A 445 -4.76 31.74 -10.09
N ASN A 446 -4.10 30.61 -10.31
CA ASN A 446 -3.81 29.61 -9.27
C ASN A 446 -2.85 30.16 -8.20
N ALA A 447 -1.77 30.83 -8.60
CA ALA A 447 -0.81 31.45 -7.68
C ALA A 447 -1.47 32.54 -6.81
N LYS A 448 -2.34 33.38 -7.41
CA LYS A 448 -3.13 34.38 -6.69
C LYS A 448 -4.08 33.73 -5.69
N ARG A 449 -4.80 32.66 -6.10
CA ARG A 449 -5.68 31.89 -5.21
C ARG A 449 -4.92 31.33 -4.01
N ARG A 450 -3.73 30.74 -4.25
CA ARG A 450 -2.85 30.23 -3.18
C ARG A 450 -2.35 31.34 -2.25
N GLY A 451 -1.99 32.50 -2.80
CA GLY A 451 -1.54 33.66 -2.01
C GLY A 451 -2.62 34.28 -1.11
N LEU A 452 -3.90 34.03 -1.38
CA LEU A 452 -5.03 34.47 -0.55
C LEU A 452 -5.35 33.51 0.60
N LEU A 453 -4.70 32.34 0.67
CA LEU A 453 -4.90 31.39 1.76
C LEU A 453 -4.33 31.97 3.07
N LYS A 454 -5.18 32.10 4.08
CA LYS A 454 -4.78 32.59 5.42
C LYS A 454 -3.85 31.61 6.15
N LYS A 455 -4.02 30.30 5.90
CA LYS A 455 -3.24 29.21 6.48
C LYS A 455 -2.87 28.19 5.39
N PRO A 456 -1.85 28.47 4.57
CA PRO A 456 -1.45 27.55 3.51
C PRO A 456 -0.68 26.36 4.08
N THR A 457 -1.13 25.15 3.73
CA THR A 457 -0.48 23.88 4.10
C THR A 457 0.87 23.72 3.38
N LEU A 458 1.68 22.73 3.78
CA LEU A 458 2.88 22.39 3.00
C LEU A 458 2.53 21.93 1.58
N ALA A 459 1.43 21.18 1.40
CA ALA A 459 0.96 20.81 0.06
C ALA A 459 0.61 22.05 -0.79
N ASP A 460 -0.08 23.05 -0.24
CA ASP A 460 -0.43 24.28 -0.96
C ASP A 460 0.80 25.09 -1.39
N ARG A 461 1.87 25.05 -0.58
CA ARG A 461 3.11 25.78 -0.85
C ARG A 461 4.02 25.09 -1.86
N TYR A 462 4.12 23.77 -1.80
CA TYR A 462 5.19 23.03 -2.48
C TYR A 462 4.72 22.11 -3.61
N VAL A 463 3.42 21.77 -3.68
CA VAL A 463 2.89 21.03 -4.85
C VAL A 463 2.89 21.97 -6.06
N ARG A 464 3.85 21.75 -6.95
CA ARG A 464 4.06 22.56 -8.16
C ARG A 464 2.87 22.47 -9.12
N ASP A 465 2.48 23.62 -9.67
CA ASP A 465 1.42 23.80 -10.66
C ASP A 465 1.89 23.32 -12.05
N PRO A 466 1.19 22.34 -12.67
CA PRO A 466 1.52 21.87 -14.01
C PRO A 466 1.48 22.97 -15.06
N SER A 467 0.52 23.90 -14.97
CA SER A 467 0.32 24.94 -15.97
C SER A 467 1.51 25.89 -16.03
N ALA A 468 2.06 26.24 -14.86
CA ALA A 468 3.25 27.09 -14.76
C ALA A 468 4.48 26.42 -15.40
N ARG A 469 4.70 25.13 -15.09
CA ARG A 469 5.79 24.35 -15.70
C ARG A 469 5.62 24.21 -17.21
N ALA A 470 4.41 23.88 -17.66
CA ALA A 470 4.09 23.70 -19.07
C ALA A 470 4.27 25.01 -19.86
N ALA A 471 3.91 26.16 -19.29
CA ALA A 471 4.19 27.46 -19.90
C ALA A 471 5.69 27.65 -20.16
N VAL A 472 6.56 27.30 -19.21
CA VAL A 472 8.01 27.42 -19.41
C VAL A 472 8.52 26.42 -20.46
N ILE A 473 7.97 25.20 -20.52
CA ILE A 473 8.29 24.24 -21.57
C ILE A 473 7.97 24.83 -22.95
N ARG A 474 6.77 25.39 -23.12
CA ARG A 474 6.35 26.09 -24.35
C ARG A 474 7.26 27.26 -24.70
N ARG A 475 7.54 28.14 -23.73
CA ARG A 475 8.41 29.31 -23.90
C ARG A 475 9.85 28.95 -24.29
N SER A 476 10.40 27.92 -23.65
CA SER A 476 11.80 27.52 -23.85
C SER A 476 12.07 26.85 -25.19
N THR A 477 11.05 26.26 -25.82
CA THR A 477 11.15 25.50 -27.08
C THR A 477 12.29 24.47 -27.10
N GLY A 478 12.63 23.89 -25.94
CA GLY A 478 13.73 22.93 -25.81
C GLY A 478 15.12 23.54 -25.71
N ASN A 479 15.22 24.83 -25.38
CA ASN A 479 16.47 25.56 -25.21
C ASN A 479 16.70 26.02 -23.76
N CYS A 480 17.98 26.10 -23.35
CA CYS A 480 18.32 26.75 -22.09
C CYS A 480 18.06 28.26 -22.19
N GLU A 481 17.34 28.82 -21.21
CA GLU A 481 16.99 30.24 -21.15
C GLU A 481 18.02 31.09 -20.40
N SER A 482 19.10 30.50 -19.89
CA SER A 482 20.20 31.27 -19.31
C SER A 482 20.94 32.04 -20.41
N PRO A 483 21.04 33.38 -20.34
CA PRO A 483 21.76 34.17 -21.34
C PRO A 483 23.28 33.95 -21.29
N GLU A 484 23.79 33.39 -20.18
CA GLU A 484 25.20 33.07 -19.95
C GLU A 484 25.48 31.57 -20.20
N CYS A 485 24.61 30.87 -20.93
CA CYS A 485 24.80 29.46 -21.24
C CYS A 485 26.01 29.24 -22.15
N ALA A 486 26.98 28.45 -21.69
CA ALA A 486 28.17 28.09 -22.47
C ALA A 486 27.89 27.10 -23.62
N GLY A 487 26.64 26.64 -23.75
CA GLY A 487 26.21 25.61 -24.70
C GLY A 487 25.57 24.42 -24.00
N HIS A 488 24.59 23.80 -24.66
CA HIS A 488 23.94 22.59 -24.19
C HIS A 488 23.58 21.67 -25.36
N PRO A 489 23.51 20.34 -25.17
CA PRO A 489 23.20 19.41 -26.24
C PRO A 489 21.75 19.58 -26.72
N LYS A 490 21.51 19.24 -27.99
CA LYS A 490 20.16 19.08 -28.57
C LYS A 490 19.66 17.64 -28.53
N GLU A 491 20.50 16.73 -28.04
CA GLU A 491 20.12 15.36 -27.73
C GLU A 491 18.95 15.32 -26.74
N ARG A 492 18.07 14.33 -26.91
CA ARG A 492 16.88 14.10 -26.09
C ARG A 492 17.12 12.90 -25.17
N THR A 493 16.36 12.86 -24.08
CA THR A 493 16.34 11.67 -23.20
C THR A 493 15.75 10.48 -23.96
N THR A 494 15.87 9.27 -23.38
CA THR A 494 15.20 8.06 -23.91
C THR A 494 13.67 8.18 -23.95
N ALA A 495 13.10 9.14 -23.22
CA ALA A 495 11.68 9.48 -23.24
C ALA A 495 11.36 10.63 -24.22
N GLY A 496 12.28 11.01 -25.11
CA GLY A 496 12.06 12.05 -26.11
C GLY A 496 12.07 13.48 -25.58
N LEU A 497 12.36 13.70 -24.29
CA LEU A 497 12.33 15.04 -23.68
C LEU A 497 13.66 15.79 -23.84
N PRO A 498 13.67 17.14 -23.94
CA PRO A 498 14.90 17.93 -23.89
C PRO A 498 15.65 17.69 -22.56
N ILE A 499 16.98 17.70 -22.60
CA ILE A 499 17.84 17.62 -21.40
C ILE A 499 17.85 18.99 -20.71
N LEU A 500 16.72 19.34 -20.09
CA LEU A 500 16.47 20.59 -19.38
C LEU A 500 15.67 20.34 -18.10
N GLN A 501 15.81 21.26 -17.15
CA GLN A 501 15.04 21.30 -15.92
C GLN A 501 14.37 22.67 -15.81
N VAL A 502 13.05 22.68 -15.61
CA VAL A 502 12.29 23.88 -15.27
C VAL A 502 12.39 24.10 -13.77
N ASP A 503 12.88 25.27 -13.37
CA ASP A 503 13.13 25.56 -11.96
C ASP A 503 12.81 27.02 -11.59
N HIS A 504 12.47 27.27 -10.32
CA HIS A 504 12.09 28.60 -9.84
C HIS A 504 13.32 29.45 -9.56
N VAL A 505 13.42 30.65 -10.13
CA VAL A 505 14.56 31.55 -9.87
C VAL A 505 14.57 32.02 -8.42
N HIS A 506 13.41 32.43 -7.90
CA HIS A 506 13.18 32.60 -6.48
C HIS A 506 12.47 31.36 -5.93
N ASP A 507 13.19 30.57 -5.13
CA ASP A 507 12.74 29.30 -4.58
C ASP A 507 11.38 29.44 -3.85
N LEU A 508 10.48 28.45 -4.00
CA LEU A 508 9.20 28.42 -3.29
C LEU A 508 9.38 28.46 -1.77
N ALA A 509 10.40 27.77 -1.26
CA ALA A 509 10.77 27.75 0.16
C ALA A 509 11.11 29.15 0.73
N LYS A 510 11.47 30.11 -0.13
CA LYS A 510 11.79 31.50 0.25
C LYS A 510 10.64 32.47 -0.05
N GLY A 511 9.45 31.95 -0.38
CA GLY A 511 8.27 32.75 -0.70
C GLY A 511 8.19 33.19 -2.17
N GLY A 512 8.98 32.59 -3.06
CA GLY A 512 8.80 32.78 -4.50
C GLY A 512 7.44 32.24 -4.98
N PRO A 513 6.77 32.90 -5.94
CA PRO A 513 5.51 32.40 -6.47
C PRO A 513 5.71 31.29 -7.51
N ASP A 514 4.74 30.41 -7.60
CA ASP A 514 4.68 29.31 -8.56
C ASP A 514 4.10 29.79 -9.91
N ALA A 515 4.82 30.67 -10.59
CA ALA A 515 4.37 31.34 -11.81
C ALA A 515 5.48 31.39 -12.89
N PRO A 516 5.14 31.40 -14.20
CA PRO A 516 6.12 31.32 -15.29
C PRO A 516 7.16 32.45 -15.29
N TRP A 517 6.80 33.65 -14.85
CA TRP A 517 7.73 34.78 -14.75
C TRP A 517 8.77 34.62 -13.63
N ASN A 518 8.54 33.70 -12.69
CA ASN A 518 9.50 33.30 -11.65
C ASN A 518 10.22 31.98 -11.98
N MET A 519 9.95 31.37 -13.15
CA MET A 519 10.54 30.10 -13.55
C MET A 519 11.42 30.25 -14.78
N ILE A 520 12.38 29.34 -14.93
CA ILE A 520 13.35 29.36 -16.02
C ILE A 520 13.73 27.93 -16.42
N ALA A 521 13.93 27.66 -17.71
CA ALA A 521 14.44 26.38 -18.22
C ALA A 521 15.98 26.38 -18.29
N LEU A 522 16.63 25.46 -17.58
CA LEU A 522 18.09 25.38 -17.50
C LEU A 522 18.61 24.01 -17.96
N CYS A 523 19.74 24.00 -18.65
CA CYS A 523 20.51 22.77 -18.86
C CYS A 523 21.18 22.32 -17.54
N PRO A 524 21.66 21.08 -17.44
CA PRO A 524 22.30 20.58 -16.22
C PRO A 524 23.43 21.48 -15.71
N ASN A 525 24.25 22.04 -16.62
CA ASN A 525 25.35 22.94 -16.27
C ASN A 525 24.85 24.28 -15.68
N CYS A 526 23.90 24.94 -16.33
CA CYS A 526 23.34 26.20 -15.83
C CYS A 526 22.56 26.01 -14.53
N HIS A 527 21.89 24.85 -14.37
CA HIS A 527 21.22 24.49 -13.13
C HIS A 527 22.23 24.28 -11.98
N ALA A 528 23.35 23.60 -12.24
CA ALA A 528 24.47 23.48 -11.31
C ALA A 528 25.03 24.85 -10.89
N LEU A 529 25.28 25.74 -11.85
CA LEU A 529 25.75 27.11 -11.58
C LEU A 529 24.77 27.90 -10.69
N LYS A 530 23.45 27.75 -10.92
CA LYS A 530 22.40 28.41 -10.13
C LYS A 530 22.34 27.87 -8.70
N THR A 531 22.55 26.57 -8.51
CA THR A 531 22.34 25.89 -7.22
C THR A 531 23.57 25.98 -6.32
N TYR A 532 24.75 25.67 -6.84
CA TYR A 532 26.00 25.58 -6.06
C TYR A 532 27.23 26.20 -6.73
N GLY A 533 27.06 26.94 -7.83
CA GLY A 533 28.15 27.70 -8.43
C GLY A 533 28.66 28.83 -7.52
N GLU A 534 29.94 29.18 -7.64
CA GLU A 534 30.57 30.29 -6.92
C GLU A 534 29.81 31.61 -7.09
N ASN A 535 29.34 31.87 -8.31
CA ASN A 535 28.62 33.09 -8.69
C ASN A 535 27.08 32.97 -8.64
N LYS A 536 26.54 31.98 -7.92
CA LYS A 536 25.09 31.66 -7.93
C LYS A 536 24.16 32.84 -7.67
N GLU A 537 24.52 33.75 -6.75
CA GLU A 537 23.69 34.92 -6.42
C GLU A 537 23.68 35.96 -7.55
N LYS A 538 24.80 36.11 -8.26
CA LYS A 538 24.85 36.94 -9.48
C LYS A 538 23.98 36.31 -10.56
N LEU A 539 24.12 35.01 -10.81
CA LEU A 539 23.35 34.29 -11.81
C LEU A 539 21.85 34.33 -11.49
N ARG A 540 21.42 34.12 -10.24
CA ARG A 540 20.01 34.23 -9.82
C ARG A 540 19.40 35.58 -10.17
N ARG A 541 20.12 36.69 -9.99
CA ARG A 541 19.64 38.03 -10.40
C ARG A 541 19.47 38.14 -11.91
N VAL A 542 20.45 37.65 -12.69
CA VAL A 542 20.38 37.64 -14.16
C VAL A 542 19.20 36.78 -14.65
N LEU A 543 19.03 35.59 -14.09
CA LEU A 543 17.91 34.70 -14.42
C LEU A 543 16.57 35.32 -14.05
N SER A 544 16.48 36.07 -12.95
CA SER A 544 15.23 36.70 -12.51
C SER A 544 14.77 37.79 -13.48
N VAL A 545 15.70 38.63 -13.92
CA VAL A 545 15.44 39.64 -14.96
C VAL A 545 15.08 38.96 -16.28
N THR A 546 15.79 37.90 -16.64
CA THR A 546 15.56 37.17 -17.89
C THR A 546 14.19 36.49 -17.91
N ALA A 547 13.80 35.79 -16.85
CA ALA A 547 12.50 35.13 -16.75
C ALA A 547 11.33 36.13 -16.90
N LYS A 548 11.42 37.29 -16.23
CA LYS A 548 10.42 38.36 -16.38
C LYS A 548 10.38 38.95 -17.79
N ARG A 549 11.55 39.20 -18.39
CA ARG A 549 11.65 39.72 -19.76
C ARG A 549 11.02 38.75 -20.76
N LEU A 550 11.42 37.48 -20.73
CA LEU A 550 10.88 36.43 -21.61
C LEU A 550 9.38 36.24 -21.41
N HIS A 551 8.90 36.32 -20.16
CA HIS A 551 7.47 36.27 -19.88
C HIS A 551 6.71 37.44 -20.52
N ASN A 552 7.19 38.68 -20.35
CA ASN A 552 6.55 39.85 -20.94
C ASN A 552 6.60 39.84 -22.47
N GLU A 553 7.68 39.34 -23.07
CA GLU A 553 7.80 39.19 -24.52
C GLU A 553 6.78 38.20 -25.08
N ALA A 554 6.57 37.07 -24.41
CA ALA A 554 5.60 36.05 -24.81
C ALA A 554 4.13 36.45 -24.54
N LEU A 555 3.87 37.54 -23.83
CA LEU A 555 2.53 38.10 -23.62
C LEU A 555 2.16 39.22 -24.61
N ARG A 556 3.14 39.81 -25.28
CA ARG A 556 2.90 40.78 -26.37
C ARG A 556 2.21 40.09 -27.54
#